data_AF-A0A5N6KTB6-F1
#
_entry.id   AF-A0A5N6KTB6-F1
#
_cell.length_a   1.000
_cell.length_b   1.000
_cell.length_c   1.000
_cell.angle_alpha   90.00
_cell.angle_beta   90.00
_cell.angle_gamma   90.00
#
_symmetry.space_group_name_H-M   'P 1'
#
loop_
_entity.id
_entity.type
_entity.pdbx_description
1 polymer ?
#
loop_
_entity_poly.entity_id
_entity_poly.type
_entity_poly.pdbx_seq_one_letter_code
_entity_poly.pdbx_strand_id
1 'polypeptide(L)'
;MDDPHANLTVSRNKGRESTAYLTYIIDNYHNLPEYVIFLHALRYQWHNEDPMYDGVPPIRNLRLSYVEQHGYANMRCTWSLGCPAELHPYTDPSKIEEALAGNNDRDKTEAAFTRAYLELFPDAKAEEAPTAVGIPCGAQFALSRWMIQSRPLDDYKRIRNWLWATELPDAVSGRILEYSWHVLMGKPFEYCPSAKECFCDKFGLCDLECRQVGSCEKRYKLPQYATIPNNWPKEGAGKNGFPEWGWWE
;
A
#
# COMPACT_ATOMS: atom_id res chain seq x y z
N MET A 1 -6.41 14.95 3.56
CA MET A 1 -7.05 15.23 4.87
C MET A 1 -6.90 16.72 5.20
N ASP A 2 -7.19 17.56 4.21
CA ASP A 2 -6.59 18.89 4.14
C ASP A 2 -7.61 19.97 4.53
N ASP A 3 -8.84 19.54 4.80
CA ASP A 3 -9.90 20.32 5.40
C ASP A 3 -9.87 20.16 6.94
N PRO A 4 -9.42 21.19 7.68
CA PRO A 4 -9.38 21.15 9.14
C PRO A 4 -10.77 21.18 9.78
N HIS A 5 -11.83 21.43 9.01
CA HIS A 5 -13.21 21.50 9.47
C HIS A 5 -14.03 20.24 9.15
N ALA A 6 -13.43 19.24 8.51
CA ALA A 6 -14.10 17.97 8.24
C ALA A 6 -14.51 17.28 9.56
N ASN A 7 -15.72 16.70 9.60
CA ASN A 7 -16.24 15.98 10.77
C ASN A 7 -15.30 14.86 11.24
N LEU A 8 -14.60 14.22 10.29
CA LEU A 8 -13.55 13.25 10.55
C LEU A 8 -12.25 13.84 10.02
N THR A 9 -11.33 14.16 10.93
CA THR A 9 -10.03 14.76 10.61
C THR A 9 -8.91 14.11 11.41
N VAL A 10 -7.67 14.44 11.09
CA VAL A 10 -6.48 13.99 11.82
C VAL A 10 -5.82 15.18 12.50
N SER A 11 -5.25 14.96 13.68
CA SER A 11 -4.56 16.01 14.44
C SER A 11 -3.33 16.56 13.71
N ARG A 12 -2.69 15.75 12.86
CA ARG A 12 -1.54 16.15 12.04
C ARG A 12 -1.54 15.41 10.71
N ASN A 13 -1.73 16.13 9.61
CA ASN A 13 -1.73 15.57 8.26
C ASN A 13 -0.28 15.34 7.77
N LYS A 14 0.26 14.14 8.03
CA LYS A 14 1.61 13.72 7.63
C LYS A 14 1.66 12.23 7.32
N GLY A 15 2.52 11.82 6.39
CA GLY A 15 2.66 10.44 5.95
C GLY A 15 1.55 9.96 5.03
N ARG A 16 0.97 10.85 4.21
CA ARG A 16 -0.11 10.52 3.27
C ARG A 16 -1.29 9.83 3.98
N GLU A 17 -1.74 8.67 3.49
CA GLU A 17 -2.82 7.86 4.07
C GLU A 17 -2.49 7.28 5.45
N SER A 18 -1.20 7.15 5.79
CA SER A 18 -0.77 6.40 6.97
C SER A 18 -1.29 6.99 8.28
N THR A 19 -1.33 8.32 8.44
CA THR A 19 -1.91 8.91 9.66
C THR A 19 -3.41 8.58 9.78
N ALA A 20 -4.16 8.55 8.66
CA ALA A 20 -5.58 8.20 8.69
C ALA A 20 -5.76 6.76 9.19
N TYR A 21 -4.99 5.83 8.63
CA TYR A 21 -5.07 4.41 8.95
C TYR A 21 -4.67 4.14 10.41
N LEU A 22 -3.55 4.72 10.86
CA LEU A 22 -3.09 4.60 12.24
C LEU A 22 -4.09 5.20 13.22
N THR A 23 -4.68 6.36 12.91
CA THR A 23 -5.72 6.98 13.76
C THR A 23 -6.92 6.06 13.90
N TYR A 24 -7.44 5.52 12.79
CA TYR A 24 -8.55 4.57 12.84
C TYR A 24 -8.23 3.34 13.69
N ILE A 25 -7.05 2.71 13.48
CA ILE A 25 -6.63 1.52 14.24
C ILE A 25 -6.55 1.85 15.73
N ILE A 26 -5.91 2.95 16.10
CA ILE A 26 -5.69 3.34 17.50
C ILE A 26 -7.02 3.63 18.20
N ASP A 27 -7.89 4.43 17.58
CA ASP A 27 -9.13 4.88 18.20
C ASP A 27 -10.16 3.75 18.33
N ASN A 28 -10.07 2.74 17.46
CA ASN A 28 -11.01 1.63 17.42
C ASN A 28 -10.42 0.31 17.91
N TYR A 29 -9.16 0.25 18.38
CA TYR A 29 -8.42 -0.99 18.62
C TYR A 29 -9.18 -2.06 19.43
N HIS A 30 -9.94 -1.63 20.45
CA HIS A 30 -10.75 -2.51 21.30
C HIS A 30 -12.16 -2.80 20.76
N ASN A 31 -12.60 -2.09 19.71
CA ASN A 31 -13.94 -2.15 19.11
C ASN A 31 -13.88 -2.39 17.58
N LEU A 32 -12.77 -2.91 17.05
CA LEU A 32 -12.60 -3.15 15.61
C LEU A 32 -13.70 -4.07 15.07
N PRO A 33 -14.19 -3.88 13.84
CA PRO A 33 -14.99 -4.91 13.14
C PRO A 33 -14.13 -6.15 12.86
N GLU A 34 -14.76 -7.25 12.42
CA GLU A 34 -14.04 -8.50 12.13
C GLU A 34 -13.04 -8.34 10.97
N TYR A 35 -13.40 -7.51 9.99
CA TYR A 35 -12.55 -7.15 8.86
C TYR A 35 -12.53 -5.63 8.67
N VAL A 36 -11.36 -5.08 8.38
CA VAL A 36 -11.15 -3.66 8.09
C VAL A 36 -10.49 -3.56 6.72
N ILE A 37 -10.99 -2.67 5.85
CA ILE A 37 -10.39 -2.41 4.54
C ILE A 37 -9.95 -0.94 4.49
N PHE A 38 -8.68 -0.72 4.18
CA PHE A 38 -8.08 0.58 3.99
C PHE A 38 -7.89 0.85 2.48
N LEU A 39 -8.45 1.96 2.00
CA LEU A 39 -8.47 2.35 0.58
C LEU A 39 -8.30 3.86 0.46
N HIS A 40 -7.80 4.32 -0.69
CA HIS A 40 -7.93 5.73 -1.04
C HIS A 40 -9.40 6.09 -1.31
N ALA A 41 -9.74 7.36 -1.09
CA ALA A 41 -11.13 7.79 -0.96
C ALA A 41 -11.93 7.83 -2.28
N LEU A 42 -11.27 7.92 -3.44
CA LEU A 42 -11.96 8.00 -4.72
C LEU A 42 -12.45 6.64 -5.17
N ARG A 43 -13.72 6.57 -5.61
CA ARG A 43 -14.25 5.35 -6.24
C ARG A 43 -13.46 4.96 -7.49
N TYR A 44 -13.11 5.94 -8.32
CA TYR A 44 -12.31 5.72 -9.51
C TYR A 44 -10.91 6.30 -9.30
N GLN A 45 -9.90 5.44 -9.28
CA GLN A 45 -8.50 5.84 -9.17
C GLN A 45 -7.57 4.69 -9.60
N TRP A 46 -6.41 5.03 -10.15
CA TRP A 46 -5.51 4.05 -10.77
C TRP A 46 -5.01 2.97 -9.80
N HIS A 47 -5.03 3.19 -8.48
CA HIS A 47 -4.65 2.18 -7.50
C HIS A 47 -5.67 1.02 -7.37
N ASN A 48 -6.87 1.15 -7.93
CA ASN A 48 -7.89 0.10 -7.89
C ASN A 48 -7.58 -1.00 -8.91
N GLU A 49 -7.55 -2.25 -8.45
CA GLU A 49 -7.20 -3.43 -9.24
C GLU A 49 -8.37 -3.92 -10.12
N ASP A 50 -8.85 -3.01 -10.97
CA ASP A 50 -9.99 -3.18 -11.86
C ASP A 50 -9.70 -2.58 -13.24
N PRO A 51 -10.20 -3.17 -14.35
CA PRO A 51 -9.92 -2.67 -15.69
C PRO A 51 -10.39 -1.23 -15.94
N MET A 52 -11.39 -0.78 -15.17
CA MET A 52 -11.91 0.57 -15.20
C MET A 52 -11.52 1.38 -13.97
N TYR A 53 -10.55 0.91 -13.19
CA TYR A 53 -10.08 1.57 -11.97
C TYR A 53 -11.21 1.81 -10.96
N ASP A 54 -12.30 1.06 -11.03
CA ASP A 54 -13.43 1.13 -10.09
C ASP A 54 -13.07 0.36 -8.82
N GLY A 55 -13.25 0.98 -7.66
CA GLY A 55 -13.02 0.35 -6.36
C GLY A 55 -14.13 -0.64 -5.97
N VAL A 56 -15.32 -0.54 -6.57
CA VAL A 56 -16.46 -1.38 -6.19
C VAL A 56 -16.24 -2.87 -6.48
N PRO A 57 -15.81 -3.29 -7.69
CA PRO A 57 -15.65 -4.71 -7.98
C PRO A 57 -14.60 -5.42 -7.10
N PRO A 58 -13.38 -4.89 -6.87
CA PRO A 58 -12.42 -5.51 -5.96
C PRO A 58 -12.95 -5.67 -4.53
N ILE A 59 -13.68 -4.69 -4.00
CA ILE A 59 -14.27 -4.78 -2.65
C ILE A 59 -15.33 -5.88 -2.60
N ARG A 60 -16.24 -5.92 -3.58
CA ARG A 60 -17.33 -6.91 -3.63
C ARG A 60 -16.83 -8.34 -3.78
N ASN A 61 -15.74 -8.52 -4.53
CA ASN A 61 -15.20 -9.84 -4.83
C ASN A 61 -14.15 -10.29 -3.80
N LEU A 62 -13.71 -9.42 -2.88
CA LEU A 62 -12.74 -9.78 -1.84
C LEU A 62 -13.29 -10.95 -1.01
N ARG A 63 -12.58 -12.07 -1.06
CA ARG A 63 -12.89 -13.28 -0.30
C ARG A 63 -12.46 -13.08 1.15
N LEU A 64 -13.43 -12.81 2.04
CA LEU A 64 -13.17 -12.64 3.47
C LEU A 64 -12.50 -13.87 4.10
N SER A 65 -12.74 -15.08 3.57
CA SER A 65 -12.02 -16.29 4.00
C SER A 65 -10.50 -16.20 3.79
N TYR A 66 -10.05 -15.53 2.73
CA TYR A 66 -8.63 -15.28 2.51
C TYR A 66 -8.07 -14.33 3.56
N VAL A 67 -8.80 -13.23 3.83
CA VAL A 67 -8.42 -12.24 4.85
C VAL A 67 -8.40 -12.88 6.25
N GLU A 68 -9.37 -13.73 6.57
CA GLU A 68 -9.43 -14.47 7.83
C GLU A 68 -8.23 -15.39 8.00
N GLN A 69 -7.92 -16.21 6.98
CA GLN A 69 -6.84 -17.20 7.04
C GLN A 69 -5.46 -16.55 7.09
N HIS A 70 -5.25 -15.46 6.33
CA HIS A 70 -3.93 -14.86 6.15
C HIS A 70 -3.72 -13.61 7.03
N GLY A 71 -4.79 -13.02 7.54
CA GLY A 71 -4.80 -11.80 8.35
C GLY A 71 -4.52 -10.50 7.60
N TYR A 72 -3.96 -10.59 6.39
CA TYR A 72 -3.61 -9.46 5.54
C TYR A 72 -3.86 -9.81 4.08
N ALA A 73 -4.48 -8.89 3.34
CA ALA A 73 -4.67 -8.99 1.90
C ALA A 73 -4.43 -7.62 1.25
N ASN A 74 -3.33 -7.47 0.51
CA ASN A 74 -3.17 -6.31 -0.37
C ASN A 74 -4.31 -6.30 -1.41
N MET A 75 -4.89 -5.15 -1.75
CA MET A 75 -6.01 -5.06 -2.69
C MET A 75 -5.58 -5.09 -4.16
N ARG A 76 -4.27 -5.11 -4.43
CA ARG A 76 -3.66 -5.23 -5.75
C ARG A 76 -3.02 -6.58 -5.98
N CYS A 77 -2.85 -6.91 -7.26
CA CYS A 77 -2.26 -8.18 -7.72
C CYS A 77 -1.23 -8.02 -8.81
N THR A 78 -1.39 -7.01 -9.66
CA THR A 78 -0.48 -6.75 -10.78
C THR A 78 0.82 -6.12 -10.29
N TRP A 79 1.96 -6.61 -10.80
CA TRP A 79 3.31 -6.16 -10.42
C TRP A 79 3.75 -4.88 -11.15
N SER A 80 2.85 -4.13 -11.80
CA SER A 80 3.21 -2.94 -12.57
C SER A 80 3.98 -1.89 -11.77
N LEU A 81 3.80 -1.87 -10.45
CA LEU A 81 4.52 -1.02 -9.49
C LEU A 81 4.68 -1.78 -8.18
N GLY A 82 5.86 -1.69 -7.56
CA GLY A 82 6.12 -2.23 -6.23
C GLY A 82 6.74 -3.63 -6.16
N CYS A 83 6.49 -4.48 -7.16
CA CYS A 83 7.01 -5.85 -7.24
C CYS A 83 7.96 -6.03 -8.43
N PRO A 84 8.95 -6.95 -8.37
CA PRO A 84 9.26 -7.84 -7.24
C PRO A 84 9.94 -7.13 -6.07
N ALA A 85 10.60 -5.99 -6.31
CA ALA A 85 11.20 -5.14 -5.30
C ALA A 85 11.08 -3.66 -5.73
N GLU A 86 10.53 -2.83 -4.86
CA GLU A 86 10.48 -1.38 -5.06
C GLU A 86 11.70 -0.70 -4.45
N LEU A 87 12.00 -1.05 -3.20
CA LEU A 87 13.00 -0.37 -2.40
C LEU A 87 14.21 -1.26 -2.25
N HIS A 88 15.39 -0.67 -2.42
CA HIS A 88 16.68 -1.27 -2.12
C HIS A 88 17.37 -0.47 -1.02
N PRO A 89 17.06 -0.71 0.28
CA PRO A 89 17.65 0.03 1.38
C PRO A 89 19.17 0.03 1.35
N TYR A 90 19.76 1.17 1.70
CA TYR A 90 21.20 1.34 1.61
C TYR A 90 21.89 0.52 2.69
N THR A 91 22.87 -0.28 2.28
CA THR A 91 23.73 -1.07 3.19
C THR A 91 25.07 -0.41 3.46
N ASP A 92 25.47 0.56 2.64
CA ASP A 92 26.69 1.35 2.76
C ASP A 92 26.39 2.70 3.42
N PRO A 93 26.80 2.92 4.69
CA PRO A 93 26.53 4.15 5.41
C PRO A 93 27.10 5.41 4.74
N SER A 94 28.15 5.27 3.93
CA SER A 94 28.80 6.42 3.27
C SER A 94 27.91 7.12 2.24
N LYS A 95 26.90 6.42 1.72
CA LYS A 95 25.98 6.93 0.69
C LYS A 95 24.70 7.57 1.25
N ILE A 96 24.44 7.38 2.55
CA ILE A 96 23.17 7.78 3.18
C ILE A 96 23.03 9.30 3.23
N GLU A 97 24.04 10.00 3.74
CA GLU A 97 23.99 11.45 3.92
C GLU A 97 23.81 12.21 2.60
N GLU A 98 24.52 11.77 1.55
CA GLU A 98 24.38 12.35 0.20
C GLU A 98 22.95 12.15 -0.35
N ALA A 99 22.41 10.94 -0.25
CA ALA A 99 21.07 10.62 -0.71
C ALA A 99 19.99 11.40 0.05
N LEU A 100 20.15 11.58 1.37
CA LEU A 100 19.24 12.36 2.20
C LEU A 100 19.27 13.86 1.85
N ALA A 101 20.43 14.38 1.46
CA ALA A 101 20.59 15.78 1.05
C ALA A 101 20.11 16.07 -0.39
N GLY A 102 19.93 15.03 -1.21
CA GLY A 102 19.47 15.16 -2.60
C GLY A 102 18.03 15.67 -2.75
N ASN A 103 17.51 15.72 -3.98
CA ASN A 103 16.12 16.13 -4.28
C ASN A 103 15.23 14.97 -4.77
N ASN A 104 15.73 13.74 -4.77
CA ASN A 104 15.00 12.56 -5.20
C ASN A 104 14.35 11.86 -4.00
N ASP A 105 13.03 11.86 -3.93
CA ASP A 105 12.28 11.22 -2.84
C ASP A 105 12.50 9.70 -2.77
N ARG A 106 12.77 9.02 -3.90
CA ARG A 106 13.07 7.58 -3.90
C ARG A 106 14.41 7.31 -3.21
N ASP A 107 15.46 8.01 -3.61
CA ASP A 107 16.79 7.85 -3.02
C ASP A 107 16.77 8.15 -1.52
N LYS A 108 16.04 9.21 -1.11
CA LYS A 108 15.79 9.51 0.30
C LYS A 108 15.07 8.40 1.04
N THR A 109 14.06 7.79 0.40
CA THR A 109 13.30 6.68 0.98
C THR A 109 14.22 5.49 1.23
N GLU A 110 15.00 5.08 0.24
CA GLU A 110 15.93 3.93 0.36
C GLU A 110 17.04 4.20 1.38
N ALA A 111 17.59 5.41 1.41
CA ALA A 111 18.60 5.81 2.38
C ALA A 111 18.06 5.86 3.83
N ALA A 112 16.80 6.28 4.01
CA ALA A 112 16.17 6.37 5.32
C ALA A 112 15.52 5.07 5.81
N PHE A 113 15.25 4.10 4.93
CA PHE A 113 14.42 2.93 5.24
C PHE A 113 14.98 2.10 6.39
N THR A 114 16.27 1.76 6.38
CA THR A 114 16.90 0.94 7.43
C THR A 114 16.76 1.59 8.81
N ARG A 115 17.03 2.90 8.90
CA ARG A 115 16.86 3.64 10.16
C ARG A 115 15.41 3.65 10.60
N ALA A 116 14.48 3.93 9.69
CA ALA A 116 13.05 3.92 10.00
C ALA A 116 12.61 2.52 10.47
N TYR A 117 13.03 1.46 9.81
CA TYR A 117 12.73 0.08 10.18
C TYR A 117 13.12 -0.20 11.65
N LEU A 118 14.34 0.16 12.07
CA LEU A 118 14.77 -0.02 13.47
C LEU A 118 13.97 0.82 14.47
N GLU A 119 13.48 1.99 14.07
CA GLU A 119 12.62 2.85 14.92
C GLU A 119 11.17 2.31 15.00
N LEU A 120 10.67 1.68 13.93
CA LEU A 120 9.34 1.07 13.88
C LEU A 120 9.27 -0.28 14.61
N PHE A 121 10.37 -1.06 14.52
CA PHE A 121 10.52 -2.40 15.10
C PHE A 121 11.65 -2.39 16.15
N PRO A 122 11.36 -2.02 17.41
CA PRO A 122 12.40 -1.80 18.44
C PRO A 122 13.18 -3.05 18.82
N ASP A 123 12.63 -4.25 18.56
CA ASP A 123 13.31 -5.52 18.78
C ASP A 123 14.16 -5.98 17.57
N ALA A 124 14.04 -5.29 16.43
CA ALA A 124 14.78 -5.63 15.23
C ALA A 124 16.24 -5.17 15.31
N LYS A 125 17.12 -5.97 14.72
CA LYS A 125 18.55 -5.66 14.63
C LYS A 125 18.91 -5.12 13.26
N ALA A 126 20.02 -4.38 13.18
CA ALA A 126 20.48 -3.78 11.93
C ALA A 126 20.79 -4.85 10.86
N GLU A 127 21.26 -6.02 11.27
CA GLU A 127 21.57 -7.14 10.37
C GLU A 127 20.31 -7.84 9.82
N GLU A 128 19.15 -7.57 10.41
CA GLU A 128 17.84 -8.08 9.97
C GLU A 128 17.14 -7.11 9.01
N ALA A 129 17.73 -5.93 8.78
CA ALA A 129 17.19 -4.96 7.83
C ALA A 129 17.23 -5.54 6.40
N PRO A 130 16.16 -5.33 5.61
CA PRO A 130 16.07 -5.90 4.28
C PRO A 130 17.02 -5.22 3.29
N THR A 131 17.54 -6.00 2.34
CA THR A 131 18.23 -5.49 1.15
C THR A 131 17.28 -5.20 0.00
N ALA A 132 16.05 -5.71 0.07
CA ALA A 132 14.97 -5.46 -0.88
C ALA A 132 13.61 -5.52 -0.17
N VAL A 133 12.71 -4.63 -0.56
CA VAL A 133 11.31 -4.62 -0.09
C VAL A 133 10.40 -4.51 -1.30
N GLY A 134 9.39 -5.38 -1.37
CA GLY A 134 8.51 -5.47 -2.53
C GLY A 134 7.11 -5.91 -2.16
N ILE A 135 6.13 -5.19 -2.68
CA ILE A 135 4.70 -5.49 -2.59
C ILE A 135 3.98 -4.60 -3.61
N PRO A 136 2.83 -5.00 -4.21
CA PRO A 136 2.10 -4.09 -5.09
C PRO A 136 1.74 -2.77 -4.38
N CYS A 137 2.07 -1.64 -5.02
CA CYS A 137 2.01 -0.31 -4.41
C CYS A 137 0.58 0.19 -4.09
N GLY A 138 0.48 1.28 -3.33
CA GLY A 138 -0.74 2.07 -3.11
C GLY A 138 -1.35 1.94 -1.71
N ALA A 139 -0.73 1.20 -0.78
CA ALA A 139 -1.21 1.04 0.60
C ALA A 139 -2.72 0.71 0.71
N GLN A 140 -3.26 -0.07 -0.23
CA GLN A 140 -4.64 -0.52 -0.18
C GLN A 140 -4.65 -1.98 0.28
N PHE A 141 -5.25 -2.27 1.43
CA PHE A 141 -5.24 -3.61 2.00
C PHE A 141 -6.42 -3.86 2.95
N ALA A 142 -6.78 -5.13 3.09
CA ALA A 142 -7.72 -5.62 4.09
C ALA A 142 -6.98 -6.34 5.20
N LEU A 143 -7.44 -6.16 6.44
CA LEU A 143 -6.94 -6.82 7.64
C LEU A 143 -8.08 -7.54 8.35
N SER A 144 -7.77 -8.67 8.97
CA SER A 144 -8.63 -9.24 10.01
C SER A 144 -8.41 -8.52 11.33
N ARG A 145 -9.43 -8.54 12.21
CA ARG A 145 -9.31 -8.04 13.59
C ARG A 145 -8.15 -8.68 14.32
N TRP A 146 -8.04 -10.00 14.22
CA TRP A 146 -7.01 -10.76 14.94
C TRP A 146 -5.61 -10.37 14.50
N MET A 147 -5.41 -10.04 13.21
CA MET A 147 -4.12 -9.60 12.71
C MET A 147 -3.74 -8.24 13.30
N ILE A 148 -4.68 -7.28 13.30
CA ILE A 148 -4.44 -5.98 13.94
C ILE A 148 -4.12 -6.17 15.43
N GLN A 149 -4.87 -7.02 16.13
CA GLN A 149 -4.70 -7.23 17.56
C GLN A 149 -3.51 -8.14 17.93
N SER A 150 -2.89 -8.81 16.95
CA SER A 150 -1.64 -9.56 17.16
C SER A 150 -0.46 -8.65 17.50
N ARG A 151 -0.57 -7.36 17.13
CA ARG A 151 0.39 -6.31 17.46
C ARG A 151 -0.18 -5.42 18.57
N PRO A 152 0.56 -5.16 19.67
CA PRO A 152 0.07 -4.32 20.76
C PRO A 152 -0.33 -2.91 20.31
N LEU A 153 -1.37 -2.35 20.93
CA LEU A 153 -1.83 -0.97 20.68
C LEU A 153 -0.69 0.07 20.76
N ASP A 154 0.24 -0.10 21.69
CA ASP A 154 1.34 0.85 21.89
C ASP A 154 2.35 0.84 20.72
N ASP A 155 2.41 -0.23 19.93
CA ASP A 155 3.18 -0.24 18.69
C ASP A 155 2.58 0.70 17.65
N TYR A 156 1.25 0.65 17.46
CA TYR A 156 0.57 1.57 16.55
C TYR A 156 0.77 3.03 16.98
N LYS A 157 0.70 3.31 18.29
CA LYS A 157 1.02 4.64 18.83
C LYS A 157 2.46 5.05 18.56
N ARG A 158 3.44 4.14 18.74
CA ARG A 158 4.86 4.39 18.44
C ARG A 158 5.05 4.72 16.96
N ILE A 159 4.50 3.94 16.05
CA ILE A 159 4.57 4.15 14.60
C ILE A 159 3.98 5.52 14.22
N ARG A 160 2.82 5.88 14.79
CA ARG A 160 2.21 7.21 14.58
C ARG A 160 3.10 8.34 15.13
N ASN A 161 3.65 8.16 16.33
CA ASN A 161 4.49 9.17 16.95
C ASN A 161 5.80 9.36 16.17
N TRP A 162 6.40 8.27 15.67
CA TRP A 162 7.52 8.32 14.73
C TRP A 162 7.15 9.13 13.48
N LEU A 163 6.02 8.82 12.86
CA LEU A 163 5.54 9.51 11.66
C LEU A 163 5.38 11.01 11.89
N TRP A 164 4.87 11.41 13.06
CA TRP A 164 4.75 12.81 13.41
C TRP A 164 6.10 13.46 13.72
N ALA A 165 6.97 12.79 14.47
CA ALA A 165 8.23 13.35 14.95
C ALA A 165 9.34 13.42 13.89
N THR A 166 9.38 12.50 12.94
CA THR A 166 10.47 12.42 11.95
C THR A 166 10.66 13.71 11.16
N GLU A 167 11.87 14.07 10.78
CA GLU A 167 12.13 15.23 9.92
C GLU A 167 12.02 14.90 8.43
N LEU A 168 11.78 13.63 8.09
CA LEU A 168 11.61 13.18 6.71
C LEU A 168 10.42 13.88 6.03
N PRO A 169 10.55 14.23 4.73
CA PRO A 169 9.43 14.77 3.95
C PRO A 169 8.20 13.85 3.98
N ASP A 170 7.02 14.45 3.77
CA ASP A 170 5.73 13.73 3.75
C ASP A 170 5.72 12.56 2.76
N ALA A 171 6.22 12.78 1.53
CA ALA A 171 6.31 11.75 0.51
C ALA A 171 7.26 10.60 0.88
N VAL A 172 8.37 10.91 1.54
CA VAL A 172 9.39 9.93 1.95
C VAL A 172 8.88 9.07 3.11
N SER A 173 8.42 9.71 4.19
CA SER A 173 7.88 9.00 5.36
C SER A 173 6.60 8.22 5.04
N GLY A 174 5.74 8.76 4.16
CA GLY A 174 4.58 8.05 3.64
C GLY A 174 4.96 6.80 2.86
N ARG A 175 5.93 6.88 1.94
CA ARG A 175 6.41 5.72 1.16
C ARG A 175 7.07 4.65 2.04
N ILE A 176 7.82 5.04 3.07
CA ILE A 176 8.37 4.07 4.05
C ILE A 176 7.24 3.25 4.67
N LEU A 177 6.15 3.90 5.11
CA LEU A 177 5.02 3.18 5.72
C LEU A 177 4.21 2.38 4.71
N GLU A 178 4.01 2.91 3.49
CA GLU A 178 3.38 2.18 2.37
C GLU A 178 4.03 0.80 2.18
N TYR A 179 5.37 0.74 2.17
CA TYR A 179 6.16 -0.48 2.04
C TYR A 179 6.49 -1.18 3.37
N SER A 180 5.93 -0.72 4.50
CA SER A 180 6.07 -1.38 5.80
C SER A 180 4.79 -2.06 6.26
N TRP A 181 3.63 -1.75 5.68
CA TRP A 181 2.34 -2.29 6.13
C TRP A 181 2.29 -3.82 6.17
N HIS A 182 2.78 -4.50 5.13
CA HIS A 182 2.79 -5.96 5.10
C HIS A 182 3.77 -6.56 6.11
N VAL A 183 4.93 -5.92 6.30
CA VAL A 183 5.93 -6.31 7.31
C VAL A 183 5.37 -6.14 8.73
N LEU A 184 4.65 -5.04 8.99
CA LEU A 184 3.97 -4.79 10.26
C LEU A 184 2.95 -5.89 10.60
N MET A 185 2.35 -6.51 9.57
CA MET A 185 1.42 -7.64 9.65
C MET A 185 2.11 -9.01 9.47
N GLY A 186 3.43 -9.07 9.68
CA GLY A 186 4.20 -10.30 9.72
C GLY A 186 4.41 -10.97 8.36
N LYS A 187 4.31 -10.24 7.25
CA LYS A 187 4.64 -10.76 5.90
C LYS A 187 6.12 -10.54 5.59
N PRO A 188 6.72 -11.36 4.70
CA PRO A 188 8.10 -11.18 4.25
C PRO A 188 8.32 -9.80 3.61
N PHE A 189 9.56 -9.30 3.62
CA PHE A 189 9.90 -8.00 3.01
C PHE A 189 9.56 -7.93 1.53
N GLU A 190 9.76 -9.03 0.79
CA GLU A 190 9.31 -9.23 -0.58
C GLU A 190 8.07 -10.14 -0.57
N TYR A 191 6.88 -9.53 -0.64
CA TYR A 191 5.60 -10.22 -0.62
C TYR A 191 4.84 -10.02 -1.94
N CYS A 192 5.34 -10.68 -2.98
CA CYS A 192 4.87 -10.59 -4.36
C CYS A 192 4.39 -11.96 -4.86
N PRO A 193 3.17 -12.42 -4.50
CA PRO A 193 2.60 -13.62 -5.12
C PRO A 193 2.37 -13.39 -6.61
N SER A 194 2.29 -14.47 -7.40
CA SER A 194 1.96 -14.32 -8.82
C SER A 194 0.58 -13.69 -9.00
N ALA A 195 0.38 -12.91 -10.06
CA ALA A 195 -0.90 -12.27 -10.33
C ALA A 195 -2.04 -13.29 -10.42
N LYS A 196 -1.77 -14.49 -10.98
CA LYS A 196 -2.75 -15.58 -11.10
C LYS A 196 -3.23 -16.08 -9.74
N GLU A 197 -2.31 -16.46 -8.85
CA GLU A 197 -2.64 -16.93 -7.49
C GLU A 197 -3.36 -15.81 -6.74
N CYS A 198 -2.82 -14.60 -6.81
CA CYS A 198 -3.36 -13.43 -6.17
C CYS A 198 -4.83 -13.15 -6.55
N PHE A 199 -5.15 -13.16 -7.84
CA PHE A 199 -6.52 -12.91 -8.33
C PHE A 199 -7.48 -14.05 -7.98
N CYS A 200 -7.04 -15.30 -8.09
CA CYS A 200 -7.85 -16.46 -7.74
C CYS A 200 -8.15 -16.48 -6.24
N ASP A 201 -7.13 -16.36 -5.40
CA ASP A 201 -7.26 -16.56 -3.95
C ASP A 201 -8.01 -15.39 -3.29
N LYS A 202 -7.72 -14.15 -3.67
CA LYS A 202 -8.32 -12.96 -3.05
C LYS A 202 -9.65 -12.57 -3.66
N PHE A 203 -9.82 -12.74 -4.98
CA PHE A 203 -10.99 -12.20 -5.70
C PHE A 203 -11.82 -13.27 -6.42
N GLY A 204 -11.38 -14.53 -6.40
CA GLY A 204 -12.07 -15.62 -7.08
C GLY A 204 -12.00 -15.63 -8.60
N LEU A 205 -11.09 -14.85 -9.17
CA LEU A 205 -10.88 -14.78 -10.62
C LEU A 205 -9.81 -15.82 -11.01
N CYS A 206 -10.18 -17.10 -11.03
CA CYS A 206 -9.25 -18.21 -11.22
C CYS A 206 -8.99 -18.57 -12.69
N ASP A 207 -9.93 -18.23 -13.58
CA ASP A 207 -9.88 -18.58 -15.01
C ASP A 207 -9.19 -17.50 -15.88
N LEU A 208 -8.36 -16.66 -15.26
CA LEU A 208 -7.63 -15.61 -15.96
C LEU A 208 -6.47 -16.19 -16.80
N GLU A 209 -6.28 -15.63 -17.99
CA GLU A 209 -5.09 -15.86 -18.78
C GLU A 209 -3.95 -14.98 -18.25
N CYS A 210 -2.90 -15.59 -17.68
CA CYS A 210 -1.77 -14.87 -17.12
C CYS A 210 -0.47 -15.40 -17.74
N ARG A 211 0.03 -14.69 -18.76
CA ARG A 211 1.24 -15.09 -19.51
C ARG A 211 2.54 -14.72 -18.80
N GLN A 212 2.47 -13.79 -17.86
CA GLN A 212 3.60 -13.34 -17.06
C GLN A 212 3.29 -13.53 -15.57
N VAL A 213 4.34 -13.68 -14.75
CA VAL A 213 4.18 -13.87 -13.29
C VAL A 213 3.43 -12.72 -12.63
N GLY A 214 3.64 -11.50 -13.11
CA GLY A 214 3.15 -10.27 -12.49
C GLY A 214 1.90 -9.67 -13.14
N SER A 215 1.28 -10.32 -14.14
CA SER A 215 0.12 -9.77 -14.83
C SER A 215 -0.81 -10.83 -15.38
N CYS A 216 -2.09 -10.47 -15.48
CA CYS A 216 -3.10 -11.25 -16.17
C CYS A 216 -3.71 -10.37 -17.27
N GLU A 217 -3.99 -10.97 -18.42
CA GLU A 217 -4.62 -10.31 -19.56
C GLU A 217 -5.94 -9.67 -19.12
N LYS A 218 -6.25 -8.50 -19.70
CA LYS A 218 -7.55 -7.82 -19.48
C LYS A 218 -7.88 -7.46 -18.02
N ARG A 219 -6.88 -7.43 -17.12
CA ARG A 219 -7.10 -7.10 -15.69
C ARG A 219 -6.71 -5.68 -15.29
N TYR A 220 -5.52 -5.25 -15.69
CA TYR A 220 -5.00 -3.96 -15.29
C TYR A 220 -3.99 -3.44 -16.31
N LYS A 221 -4.03 -2.12 -16.55
CA LYS A 221 -3.02 -1.38 -17.30
C LYS A 221 -2.65 -0.16 -16.48
N LEU A 222 -1.36 0.06 -16.25
CA LEU A 222 -0.90 1.28 -15.60
C LEU A 222 -1.21 2.47 -16.51
N PRO A 223 -2.02 3.46 -16.07
CA PRO A 223 -2.31 4.61 -16.91
C PRO A 223 -1.07 5.50 -17.05
N GLN A 224 -1.00 6.25 -18.14
CA GLN A 224 0.08 7.20 -18.39
C GLN A 224 0.12 8.34 -17.36
N TYR A 225 -1.04 8.70 -16.79
CA TYR A 225 -1.18 9.77 -15.80
C TYR A 225 -1.85 9.25 -14.53
N ALA A 226 -1.38 9.74 -13.38
CA ALA A 226 -1.95 9.38 -12.08
C ALA A 226 -3.36 9.95 -11.85
N THR A 227 -3.70 11.07 -12.49
CA THR A 227 -5.03 11.68 -12.33
C THR A 227 -5.99 11.10 -13.36
N ILE A 228 -7.02 10.41 -12.87
CA ILE A 228 -8.11 9.90 -13.71
C ILE A 228 -8.87 11.08 -14.35
N PRO A 229 -9.37 10.95 -15.60
CA PRO A 229 -10.12 12.02 -16.26
C PRO A 229 -11.36 12.42 -15.46
N ASN A 230 -11.70 13.70 -15.54
CA ASN A 230 -12.99 14.18 -15.04
C ASN A 230 -14.13 13.40 -15.70
N ASN A 231 -15.17 13.09 -14.93
CA ASN A 231 -16.34 12.30 -15.36
C ASN A 231 -16.06 10.84 -15.76
N TRP A 232 -14.87 10.29 -15.47
CA TRP A 232 -14.64 8.85 -15.64
C TRP A 232 -15.69 8.02 -14.87
N PRO A 233 -16.22 6.93 -15.45
CA PRO A 233 -15.82 6.34 -16.72
C PRO A 233 -16.66 6.77 -17.93
N LYS A 234 -17.52 7.79 -17.79
CA LYS A 234 -18.40 8.26 -18.88
C LYS A 234 -17.62 9.00 -19.96
N GLU A 235 -16.51 9.64 -19.59
CA GLU A 235 -15.64 10.41 -20.48
C GLU A 235 -14.17 9.99 -20.28
N GLY A 236 -13.34 10.20 -21.30
CA GLY A 236 -11.89 9.98 -21.23
C GLY A 236 -11.41 8.58 -21.61
N ALA A 237 -12.30 7.61 -21.83
CA ALA A 237 -11.93 6.29 -22.34
C ALA A 237 -11.16 6.40 -23.68
N GLY A 238 -10.05 5.65 -23.79
CA GLY A 238 -9.17 5.64 -24.96
C GLY A 238 -8.32 6.90 -25.18
N LYS A 239 -8.36 7.88 -24.26
CA LYS A 239 -7.62 9.13 -24.37
C LYS A 239 -6.52 9.21 -23.33
N ASN A 240 -5.42 9.90 -23.65
CA ASN A 240 -4.34 10.21 -22.69
C ASN A 240 -3.79 8.96 -21.96
N GLY A 241 -3.67 7.84 -22.67
CA GLY A 241 -3.18 6.58 -22.10
C GLY A 241 -4.16 5.85 -21.17
N PHE A 242 -5.41 6.32 -21.04
CA PHE A 242 -6.47 5.57 -20.36
C PHE A 242 -7.08 4.50 -21.29
N PRO A 243 -7.50 3.34 -20.76
CA PRO A 243 -8.04 2.26 -21.59
C PRO A 243 -9.33 2.64 -22.33
N GLU A 244 -9.56 2.04 -23.49
CA GLU A 244 -10.83 2.11 -24.22
C GLU A 244 -11.93 1.34 -23.48
N TRP A 245 -13.18 1.74 -23.66
CA TRP A 245 -14.31 1.01 -23.10
C TRP A 245 -14.37 -0.40 -23.70
N GLY A 246 -14.59 -1.42 -22.87
CA GLY A 246 -14.66 -2.82 -23.30
C GLY A 246 -13.30 -3.50 -23.52
N TRP A 247 -12.17 -2.86 -23.20
CA TRP A 247 -10.85 -3.48 -23.40
C TRP A 247 -10.62 -4.77 -22.58
N TRP A 248 -11.46 -5.01 -21.57
CA TRP A 248 -11.43 -6.18 -20.71
C TRP A 248 -12.39 -7.30 -21.15
N GLU A 249 -13.20 -7.07 -22.19
CA GLU A 249 -14.09 -8.07 -22.80
C GLU A 249 -13.27 -9.03 -23.66
#